data_AF-A0A847NRP6-F1
#
_entry.id   AF-A0A847NRP6-F1
#
_cell.length_a   1.000
_cell.length_b   1.000
_cell.length_c   1.000
_cell.angle_alpha   90.00
_cell.angle_beta   90.00
_cell.angle_gamma   90.00
#
_symmetry.space_group_name_H-M   'P 1'
#
loop_
_entity.id
_entity.type
_entity.pdbx_description
1 polymer ?
#
loop_
_entity_poly.entity_id
_entity_poly.type
_entity_poly.pdbx_seq_one_letter_code
_entity_poly.pdbx_strand_id
1 'polypeptide(L)'
;MIPENLWNKITLLAYYGYNYDNHTDLSWYFITQFLIWKEVNPNWDIYFMDQRLREDITSKYEAEIQELYNLISNHNTPLMLDKYNYQVLINESIHLTDPNLSKFNIKSSDNIEYNIQENSVTINPIDFGLYEIEFYKNFDYYQDNPILYVNNQDLIMAVGKLPNISTKININIHAGKIYVQSPYIHYIYQIYDQENNLIEEIITDENGFAESNYLPNYGNYYLLNPNHEQYQFTITEDNLNQLIIINNNEDKKQQEEIIPVEIVNSKQNEIKEENIKNDIEYLEIKVPITEKNIFKPYKYQEYLIPKYYEKKKKR
;
A
#
# COMPACT_ATOMS: atom_id res chain seq x y z
N MET A 1 -3.94 16.00 -31.45
CA MET A 1 -3.85 15.06 -30.31
C MET A 1 -3.58 15.90 -29.07
N ILE A 2 -4.36 15.73 -28.00
CA ILE A 2 -4.15 16.46 -26.74
C ILE A 2 -2.91 15.87 -26.04
N PRO A 3 -1.95 16.69 -25.56
CA PRO A 3 -0.82 16.19 -24.79
C PRO A 3 -1.28 15.41 -23.54
N GLU A 4 -0.57 14.33 -23.20
CA GLU A 4 -0.95 13.44 -22.08
C GLU A 4 -1.03 14.18 -20.73
N ASN A 5 -0.11 15.11 -20.47
CA ASN A 5 -0.14 15.92 -19.25
C ASN A 5 -1.41 16.79 -19.15
N LEU A 6 -1.85 17.37 -20.27
CA LEU A 6 -3.06 18.17 -20.35
C LEU A 6 -4.30 17.28 -20.21
N TRP A 7 -4.29 16.10 -20.82
CA TRP A 7 -5.33 15.09 -20.65
C TRP A 7 -5.51 14.70 -19.17
N ASN A 8 -4.41 14.39 -18.49
CA ASN A 8 -4.42 14.01 -17.07
C ASN A 8 -4.98 15.13 -16.21
N LYS A 9 -4.53 16.38 -16.39
CA LYS A 9 -5.07 17.51 -15.63
C LYS A 9 -6.57 17.72 -15.84
N ILE A 10 -7.04 17.69 -17.08
CA ILE A 10 -8.47 17.86 -17.40
C ILE A 10 -9.29 16.72 -16.78
N THR A 11 -8.77 15.51 -16.82
CA THR A 11 -9.41 14.32 -16.23
C THR A 11 -9.51 14.41 -14.70
N LEU A 12 -8.45 14.89 -14.03
CA LEU A 12 -8.47 15.11 -12.58
C LEU A 12 -9.41 16.25 -12.18
N LEU A 13 -9.44 17.36 -12.93
CA LEU A 13 -10.40 18.45 -12.72
C LEU A 13 -11.84 17.95 -12.80
N ALA A 14 -12.14 17.14 -13.82
CA ALA A 14 -13.48 16.58 -13.97
C ALA A 14 -13.81 15.57 -12.87
N TYR A 15 -12.86 14.72 -12.46
CA TYR A 15 -13.07 13.75 -11.39
C TYR A 15 -13.36 14.41 -10.04
N TYR A 16 -12.54 15.39 -9.65
CA TYR A 16 -12.67 16.11 -8.38
C TYR A 16 -13.67 17.26 -8.42
N GLY A 17 -14.21 17.57 -9.59
CA GLY A 17 -15.10 18.69 -9.82
C GLY A 17 -16.52 18.43 -9.32
N TYR A 18 -17.49 18.84 -10.13
CA TYR A 18 -18.91 18.66 -9.82
C TYR A 18 -19.29 17.20 -9.53
N ASN A 19 -20.10 17.01 -8.49
CA ASN A 19 -20.52 15.73 -7.91
C ASN A 19 -19.43 14.89 -7.26
N TYR A 20 -18.20 15.36 -7.11
CA TYR A 20 -17.22 14.69 -6.25
C TYR A 20 -17.54 14.92 -4.78
N ASP A 21 -17.70 13.87 -3.98
CA ASP A 21 -17.98 13.97 -2.53
C ASP A 21 -19.13 14.94 -2.20
N ASN A 22 -18.83 16.11 -1.61
CA ASN A 22 -19.78 17.16 -1.25
C ASN A 22 -19.90 18.27 -2.32
N HIS A 23 -19.21 18.18 -3.46
CA HIS A 23 -19.21 19.17 -4.55
C HIS A 23 -20.49 19.17 -5.41
N THR A 24 -21.65 19.20 -4.77
CA THR A 24 -22.97 19.01 -5.41
C THR A 24 -23.65 20.31 -5.83
N ASP A 25 -23.18 21.46 -5.32
CA ASP A 25 -23.69 22.76 -5.72
C ASP A 25 -23.34 23.09 -7.18
N LEU A 26 -24.22 23.82 -7.85
CA LEU A 26 -24.03 24.21 -9.25
C LEU A 26 -22.74 25.05 -9.46
N SER A 27 -22.21 25.66 -8.40
CA SER A 27 -20.92 26.35 -8.44
C SER A 27 -19.78 25.47 -8.88
N TRP A 28 -19.68 24.26 -8.34
CA TRP A 28 -18.65 23.31 -8.69
C TRP A 28 -18.66 22.96 -10.18
N TYR A 29 -19.83 22.91 -10.81
CA TYR A 29 -19.94 22.69 -12.25
C TYR A 29 -19.27 23.80 -13.06
N PHE A 30 -19.63 25.06 -12.82
CA PHE A 30 -19.06 26.16 -13.61
C PHE A 30 -17.60 26.46 -13.26
N ILE A 31 -17.18 26.23 -12.00
CA ILE A 31 -15.78 26.34 -11.57
C ILE A 31 -14.94 25.27 -12.28
N THR A 32 -15.38 24.02 -12.28
CA THR A 32 -14.70 22.92 -12.98
C THR A 32 -14.55 23.23 -14.46
N GLN A 33 -15.63 23.66 -15.11
CA GLN A 33 -15.60 24.00 -16.54
C GLN A 33 -14.67 25.19 -16.84
N PHE A 34 -14.67 26.21 -15.98
CA PHE A 34 -13.77 27.36 -16.07
C PHE A 34 -12.30 26.94 -16.00
N LEU A 35 -11.94 26.08 -15.05
CA LEU A 35 -10.57 25.59 -14.90
C LEU A 35 -10.13 24.71 -16.08
N ILE A 36 -11.01 23.84 -16.58
CA ILE A 36 -10.74 23.05 -17.78
C ILE A 36 -10.42 23.97 -18.98
N TRP A 37 -11.20 25.03 -19.18
CA TRP A 37 -10.92 25.99 -20.25
C TRP A 37 -9.59 26.74 -20.06
N LYS A 38 -9.22 27.10 -18.82
CA LYS A 38 -7.91 27.70 -18.52
C LYS A 38 -6.76 26.75 -18.86
N GLU A 39 -6.90 25.45 -18.58
CA GLU A 39 -5.87 24.45 -18.92
C GLU A 39 -5.78 24.21 -20.43
N VAL A 40 -6.92 24.13 -21.13
CA VAL A 40 -6.95 23.93 -22.59
C VAL A 40 -6.38 25.12 -23.35
N ASN A 41 -6.67 26.35 -22.91
CA ASN A 41 -6.11 27.54 -23.52
C ASN A 41 -5.84 28.66 -22.48
N PRO A 42 -4.62 28.73 -21.94
CA PRO A 42 -4.25 29.73 -20.95
C PRO A 42 -4.35 31.18 -21.43
N ASN A 43 -4.32 31.40 -22.75
CA ASN A 43 -4.38 32.75 -23.33
C ASN A 43 -5.80 33.32 -23.38
N TRP A 44 -6.82 32.53 -23.02
CA TRP A 44 -8.19 32.98 -23.00
C TRP A 44 -8.45 33.90 -21.80
N ASP A 45 -9.00 35.07 -22.11
CA ASP A 45 -9.50 36.03 -21.15
C ASP A 45 -10.90 35.61 -20.69
N ILE A 46 -10.93 34.58 -19.83
CA ILE A 46 -12.13 34.05 -19.18
C ILE A 46 -12.10 34.38 -17.69
N TYR A 47 -13.25 34.78 -17.17
CA TYR A 47 -13.52 35.14 -15.77
C TYR A 47 -15.03 35.04 -15.49
N PHE A 48 -15.40 34.96 -14.21
CA PHE A 48 -16.79 35.05 -13.79
C PHE A 48 -17.19 36.52 -13.70
N MET A 49 -18.32 36.91 -14.31
CA MET A 49 -18.75 38.31 -14.36
C MET A 49 -20.12 38.51 -13.73
N ASP A 50 -20.22 39.48 -12.82
CA ASP A 50 -21.51 40.01 -12.42
C ASP A 50 -22.05 40.87 -13.56
N GLN A 51 -23.14 40.43 -14.20
CA GLN A 51 -23.70 41.13 -15.36
C GLN A 51 -24.29 42.50 -15.02
N ARG A 52 -24.73 42.71 -13.77
CA ARG A 52 -25.34 43.97 -13.33
C ARG A 52 -24.27 45.01 -13.07
N LEU A 53 -23.19 44.61 -12.40
CA LEU A 53 -22.08 45.50 -12.06
C LEU A 53 -21.02 45.59 -13.17
N ARG A 54 -21.00 44.62 -14.10
CA ARG A 54 -19.95 44.41 -15.12
C ARG A 54 -18.57 44.26 -14.49
N GLU A 55 -18.52 43.56 -13.36
CA GLU A 55 -17.31 43.35 -12.57
C GLU A 55 -16.89 41.88 -12.62
N ASP A 56 -15.57 41.66 -12.61
CA ASP A 56 -14.99 40.33 -12.39
C ASP A 56 -15.21 39.92 -10.93
N ILE A 57 -15.88 38.78 -10.76
CA ILE A 57 -16.21 38.19 -9.46
C ILE A 57 -15.54 36.83 -9.25
N THR A 58 -14.51 36.50 -10.04
CA THR A 58 -13.79 35.22 -9.93
C THR A 58 -13.25 34.97 -8.53
N SER A 59 -12.83 36.03 -7.83
CA SER A 59 -12.36 35.98 -6.45
C SER A 59 -13.39 35.45 -5.45
N LYS A 60 -14.69 35.44 -5.79
CA LYS A 60 -15.74 34.83 -4.94
C LYS A 60 -15.63 33.31 -4.86
N TYR A 61 -14.96 32.68 -5.83
CA TYR A 61 -14.80 31.23 -5.95
C TYR A 61 -13.38 30.76 -5.65
N GLU A 62 -12.55 31.63 -5.05
CA GLU A 62 -11.14 31.32 -4.79
C GLU A 62 -11.00 30.08 -3.88
N ALA A 63 -11.87 29.92 -2.88
CA ALA A 63 -11.81 28.78 -1.97
C ALA A 63 -12.03 27.45 -2.71
N GLU A 64 -13.07 27.37 -3.54
CA GLU A 64 -13.40 26.19 -4.34
C GLU A 64 -12.33 25.91 -5.41
N ILE A 65 -11.77 26.95 -6.02
CA ILE A 65 -10.65 26.82 -6.96
C ILE A 65 -9.42 26.23 -6.26
N GLN A 66 -9.07 26.73 -5.08
CA GLN A 66 -7.95 26.23 -4.29
C GLN A 66 -8.19 24.79 -3.83
N GLU A 67 -9.42 24.45 -3.45
CA GLU A 67 -9.80 23.08 -3.10
C GLU A 67 -9.55 22.09 -4.25
N LEU A 68 -9.97 22.41 -5.48
CA LEU A 68 -9.68 21.55 -6.64
C LEU A 68 -8.19 21.41 -6.91
N TYR A 69 -7.43 22.50 -6.85
CA TYR A 69 -5.98 22.42 -7.03
C TYR A 69 -5.29 21.61 -5.93
N ASN A 70 -5.79 21.68 -4.69
CA ASN A 70 -5.30 20.86 -3.58
C ASN A 70 -5.61 19.38 -3.80
N LEU A 71 -6.81 19.02 -4.25
CA LEU A 71 -7.16 17.63 -4.56
C LEU A 71 -6.30 17.06 -5.70
N ILE A 72 -6.10 17.85 -6.76
CA ILE A 72 -5.29 17.46 -7.93
C ILE A 72 -3.82 17.28 -7.54
N SER A 73 -3.25 18.25 -6.82
CA SER A 73 -1.83 18.19 -6.42
C SER A 73 -1.55 17.04 -5.47
N ASN A 74 -2.54 16.63 -4.67
CA ASN A 74 -2.43 15.49 -3.75
C ASN A 74 -2.93 14.16 -4.33
N HIS A 75 -3.35 14.12 -5.60
CA HIS A 75 -3.95 12.92 -6.21
C HIS A 75 -2.98 11.73 -6.18
N ASN A 76 -1.74 11.96 -6.61
CA ASN A 76 -0.69 10.96 -6.76
C ASN A 76 0.32 10.96 -5.61
N THR A 77 0.03 11.60 -4.46
CA THR A 77 0.97 11.60 -3.34
C THR A 77 1.16 10.18 -2.82
N PRO A 78 2.33 9.56 -2.99
CA PRO A 78 2.57 8.21 -2.51
C PRO A 78 2.78 8.23 -0.99
N LEU A 79 2.71 7.06 -0.36
CA LEU A 79 3.30 6.87 0.95
C LEU A 79 4.83 7.02 0.85
N MET A 80 5.41 7.82 1.74
CA MET A 80 6.84 7.99 1.90
C MET A 80 7.33 7.13 3.07
N LEU A 81 7.28 5.81 2.88
CA LEU A 81 7.77 4.86 3.88
C LEU A 81 9.30 4.83 3.89
N ASP A 82 9.89 4.71 5.08
CA ASP A 82 11.34 4.61 5.27
C ASP A 82 11.93 3.35 4.63
N LYS A 83 11.16 2.26 4.62
CA LYS A 83 11.55 0.96 4.05
C LYS A 83 10.35 0.29 3.39
N TYR A 84 10.67 -0.54 2.40
CA TYR A 84 9.70 -1.38 1.69
C TYR A 84 9.93 -2.88 1.91
N ASN A 85 11.01 -3.24 2.58
CA ASN A 85 11.34 -4.61 2.94
C ASN A 85 11.72 -4.64 4.42
N TYR A 86 11.05 -5.52 5.16
CA TYR A 86 11.26 -5.71 6.59
C TYR A 86 11.69 -7.15 6.84
N GLN A 87 12.67 -7.31 7.72
CA GLN A 87 13.02 -8.59 8.33
C GLN A 87 12.75 -8.43 9.81
N VAL A 88 11.88 -9.27 10.37
CA VAL A 88 11.45 -9.22 11.77
C VAL A 88 11.28 -10.61 12.33
N LEU A 89 11.27 -10.74 13.64
CA LEU A 89 10.89 -12.00 14.28
C LEU A 89 9.39 -12.15 14.47
N ILE A 90 8.96 -13.41 14.57
CA ILE A 90 7.65 -13.76 15.11
C ILE A 90 7.57 -13.16 16.53
N ASN A 91 6.58 -12.31 16.79
CA ASN A 91 6.40 -11.44 17.99
C ASN A 91 7.00 -10.02 17.96
N GLU A 92 7.80 -9.65 16.97
CA GLU A 92 8.23 -8.26 16.82
C GLU A 92 7.23 -7.48 15.96
N SER A 93 6.71 -6.38 16.51
CA SER A 93 5.81 -5.49 15.78
C SER A 93 6.58 -4.52 14.87
N ILE A 94 6.05 -4.27 13.67
CA ILE A 94 6.53 -3.22 12.77
C ILE A 94 5.66 -1.98 12.96
N HIS A 95 6.28 -0.85 13.23
CA HIS A 95 5.59 0.44 13.32
C HIS A 95 5.93 1.31 12.11
N LEU A 96 4.90 1.74 11.38
CA LEU A 96 5.02 2.63 10.23
C LEU A 96 4.23 3.91 10.47
N THR A 97 4.80 5.04 10.08
CA THR A 97 4.16 6.35 10.19
C THR A 97 4.32 7.11 8.88
N ASP A 98 3.22 7.63 8.33
CA ASP A 98 3.26 8.50 7.15
C ASP A 98 2.12 9.53 7.21
N PRO A 99 2.36 10.82 6.88
CA PRO A 99 1.33 11.88 6.95
C PRO A 99 0.08 11.63 6.09
N ASN A 100 0.17 10.76 5.08
CA ASN A 100 -0.91 10.40 4.17
C ASN A 100 -1.49 9.01 4.45
N LEU A 101 -1.00 8.26 5.44
CA LEU A 101 -1.42 6.88 5.70
C LEU A 101 -2.92 6.75 5.91
N SER A 102 -3.54 7.71 6.61
CA SER A 102 -5.00 7.78 6.82
C SER A 102 -5.83 7.84 5.53
N LYS A 103 -5.21 8.17 4.38
CA LYS A 103 -5.86 8.23 3.07
C LYS A 103 -5.77 6.93 2.28
N PHE A 104 -5.07 5.92 2.80
CA PHE A 104 -4.88 4.62 2.17
C PHE A 104 -5.65 3.54 2.93
N ASN A 105 -6.20 2.59 2.19
CA ASN A 105 -6.69 1.34 2.72
C ASN A 105 -5.53 0.33 2.77
N ILE A 106 -5.65 -0.66 3.65
CA ILE A 106 -4.67 -1.74 3.80
C ILE A 106 -5.30 -3.05 3.38
N LYS A 107 -4.54 -3.85 2.63
CA LYS A 107 -4.82 -5.25 2.34
C LYS A 107 -3.62 -6.07 2.77
N SER A 108 -3.83 -7.03 3.67
CA SER A 108 -2.81 -7.97 4.14
C SER A 108 -3.19 -9.40 3.81
N SER A 109 -2.20 -10.29 3.86
CA SER A 109 -2.40 -11.74 3.93
C SER A 109 -2.94 -12.18 5.29
N ASP A 110 -3.59 -13.36 5.35
CA ASP A 110 -4.29 -13.89 6.53
C ASP A 110 -3.40 -14.06 7.79
N ASN A 111 -2.07 -14.12 7.65
CA ASN A 111 -1.12 -14.35 8.74
C ASN A 111 -0.52 -13.07 9.35
N ILE A 112 -1.12 -11.91 9.09
CA ILE A 112 -0.70 -10.62 9.63
C ILE A 112 -1.90 -9.90 10.23
N GLU A 113 -1.79 -9.56 11.50
CA GLU A 113 -2.68 -8.59 12.14
C GLU A 113 -2.11 -7.18 12.02
N TYR A 114 -2.98 -6.18 11.90
CA TYR A 114 -2.56 -4.79 11.91
C TYR A 114 -3.58 -3.91 12.63
N ASN A 115 -3.09 -2.82 13.22
CA ASN A 115 -3.92 -1.80 13.86
C ASN A 115 -3.55 -0.43 13.29
N ILE A 116 -4.56 0.30 12.80
CA ILE A 116 -4.40 1.64 12.24
C ILE A 116 -4.81 2.67 13.27
N GLN A 117 -3.92 3.64 13.53
CA GLN A 117 -4.20 4.80 14.35
C GLN A 117 -3.80 6.05 13.57
N GLU A 118 -4.80 6.71 12.97
CA GLU A 118 -4.63 7.90 12.13
C GLU A 118 -3.59 7.70 11.02
N ASN A 119 -2.40 8.30 11.22
CA ASN A 119 -1.28 8.30 10.28
C ASN A 119 -0.21 7.25 10.62
N SER A 120 -0.58 6.26 11.43
CA SER A 120 0.30 5.18 11.85
C SER A 120 -0.36 3.81 11.71
N VAL A 121 0.45 2.80 11.40
CA VAL A 121 0.03 1.40 11.45
C VAL A 121 1.05 0.59 12.24
N THR A 122 0.53 -0.25 13.13
CA THR A 122 1.30 -1.28 13.82
C THR A 122 0.93 -2.62 13.21
N ILE A 123 1.93 -3.36 12.75
CA ILE A 123 1.79 -4.67 12.11
C ILE A 123 2.34 -5.72 13.08
N ASN A 124 1.54 -6.74 13.36
CA ASN A 124 1.86 -7.84 14.26
C ASN A 124 1.89 -9.16 13.47
N PRO A 125 3.07 -9.78 13.31
CA PRO A 125 3.21 -11.12 12.76
C PRO A 125 2.40 -12.16 13.54
N ILE A 126 1.66 -13.04 12.84
CA ILE A 126 1.00 -14.21 13.46
C ILE A 126 1.81 -15.49 13.20
N ASP A 127 2.39 -15.61 12.00
CA ASP A 127 3.14 -16.79 11.56
C ASP A 127 4.41 -16.37 10.81
N PHE A 128 5.39 -17.27 10.71
CA PHE A 128 6.66 -17.02 10.03
C PHE A 128 6.54 -17.20 8.52
N GLY A 129 7.47 -16.61 7.75
CA GLY A 129 7.49 -16.68 6.29
C GLY A 129 7.51 -15.31 5.60
N LEU A 130 7.28 -15.33 4.28
CA LEU A 130 7.26 -14.15 3.43
C LEU A 130 5.84 -13.66 3.21
N TYR A 131 5.61 -12.38 3.48
CA TYR A 131 4.32 -11.74 3.40
C TYR A 131 4.38 -10.40 2.68
N GLU A 132 3.27 -10.01 2.08
CA GLU A 132 3.11 -8.73 1.40
C GLU A 132 1.93 -7.98 2.03
N ILE A 133 2.14 -6.69 2.29
CA ILE A 133 1.07 -5.76 2.65
C ILE A 133 0.95 -4.71 1.56
N GLU A 134 -0.26 -4.53 1.05
CA GLU A 134 -0.60 -3.54 0.05
C GLU A 134 -1.38 -2.39 0.68
N PHE A 135 -0.82 -1.18 0.58
CA PHE A 135 -1.49 0.07 0.86
C PHE A 135 -2.05 0.62 -0.44
N TYR A 136 -3.35 0.84 -0.53
CA TYR A 136 -3.98 1.26 -1.78
C TYR A 136 -5.04 2.34 -1.58
N LYS A 137 -5.21 3.17 -2.61
CA LYS A 137 -6.27 4.18 -2.68
C LYS A 137 -7.06 3.96 -3.97
N ASN A 138 -8.35 3.76 -3.80
CA ASN A 138 -9.29 3.55 -4.89
C ASN A 138 -9.90 4.88 -5.35
N PHE A 139 -10.11 5.01 -6.66
CA PHE A 139 -10.79 6.16 -7.26
C PHE A 139 -12.05 5.73 -8.01
N ASP A 140 -12.89 4.98 -7.31
CA ASP A 140 -14.10 4.33 -7.84
C ASP A 140 -15.38 5.16 -7.65
N TYR A 141 -15.24 6.47 -7.38
CA TYR A 141 -16.40 7.35 -7.22
C TYR A 141 -17.31 7.33 -8.47
N TYR A 142 -16.69 7.18 -9.64
CA TYR A 142 -17.36 6.95 -10.91
C TYR A 142 -16.97 5.56 -11.45
N GLN A 143 -17.89 4.91 -12.17
CA GLN A 143 -17.71 3.53 -12.65
C GLN A 143 -17.30 3.44 -14.13
N ASP A 144 -17.63 4.46 -14.92
CA ASP A 144 -17.36 4.53 -16.36
C ASP A 144 -15.98 5.15 -16.63
N ASN A 145 -15.39 4.93 -17.82
CA ASN A 145 -14.16 5.63 -18.23
C ASN A 145 -14.46 7.08 -18.62
N PRO A 146 -13.53 8.03 -18.36
CA PRO A 146 -13.73 9.41 -18.75
C PRO A 146 -13.77 9.55 -20.28
N ILE A 147 -14.73 10.32 -20.79
CA ILE A 147 -14.86 10.59 -22.22
C ILE A 147 -14.75 12.09 -22.44
N LEU A 148 -13.87 12.52 -23.33
CA LEU A 148 -13.78 13.91 -23.77
C LEU A 148 -14.25 14.03 -25.21
N TYR A 149 -15.25 14.87 -25.42
CA TYR A 149 -15.69 15.29 -26.73
C TYR A 149 -15.24 16.72 -26.97
N VAL A 150 -14.43 16.93 -28.01
CA VAL A 150 -13.96 18.25 -28.43
C VAL A 150 -14.44 18.50 -29.84
N ASN A 151 -15.19 19.59 -30.05
CA ASN A 151 -15.46 20.15 -31.38
C ASN A 151 -14.94 21.61 -31.46
N ASN A 152 -15.17 22.31 -32.56
CA ASN A 152 -14.66 23.69 -32.75
C ASN A 152 -15.23 24.72 -31.75
N GLN A 153 -16.28 24.40 -31.00
CA GLN A 153 -17.02 25.32 -30.13
C GLN A 153 -17.34 24.75 -28.73
N ASP A 154 -17.33 23.42 -28.58
CA ASP A 154 -17.75 22.70 -27.39
C ASP A 154 -16.64 21.77 -26.90
N LEU A 155 -16.47 21.78 -25.59
CA LEU A 155 -15.67 20.83 -24.84
C LEU A 155 -16.59 20.18 -23.80
N ILE A 156 -16.93 18.91 -23.99
CA ILE A 156 -17.80 18.16 -23.07
C ILE A 156 -17.00 17.00 -22.50
N MET A 157 -16.98 16.88 -21.18
CA MET A 157 -16.36 15.76 -20.49
C MET A 157 -17.40 14.95 -19.73
N ALA A 158 -17.47 13.65 -20.03
CA ALA A 158 -18.08 12.68 -19.13
C ALA A 158 -17.01 12.28 -18.11
N VAL A 159 -17.31 12.49 -16.84
CA VAL A 159 -16.44 12.11 -15.73
C VAL A 159 -16.34 10.58 -15.68
N GLY A 160 -15.18 10.06 -15.28
CA GLY A 160 -14.99 8.63 -15.14
C GLY A 160 -13.95 8.26 -14.11
N LYS A 161 -13.85 6.94 -13.87
CA LYS A 161 -12.92 6.29 -12.97
C LYS A 161 -11.48 6.71 -13.27
N LEU A 162 -10.70 6.89 -12.21
CA LEU A 162 -9.25 7.07 -12.30
C LEU A 162 -8.52 5.77 -11.97
N PRO A 163 -7.29 5.59 -12.47
CA PRO A 163 -6.45 4.48 -12.05
C PRO A 163 -6.17 4.53 -10.54
N ASN A 164 -6.25 3.39 -9.88
CA ASN A 164 -5.91 3.27 -8.45
C ASN A 164 -4.40 3.44 -8.26
N ILE A 165 -4.01 3.92 -7.07
CA ILE A 165 -2.61 3.95 -6.64
C ILE A 165 -2.40 2.93 -5.53
N SER A 166 -1.26 2.25 -5.56
CA SER A 166 -0.90 1.22 -4.58
C SER A 166 0.60 1.23 -4.29
N THR A 167 0.94 1.02 -3.03
CA THR A 167 2.30 0.84 -2.53
C THR A 167 2.35 -0.48 -1.77
N LYS A 168 3.36 -1.30 -2.03
CA LYS A 168 3.53 -2.61 -1.39
C LYS A 168 4.76 -2.63 -0.52
N ILE A 169 4.68 -3.32 0.61
CA ILE A 169 5.83 -3.67 1.43
C ILE A 169 5.92 -5.19 1.56
N ASN A 170 7.14 -5.70 1.62
CA ASN A 170 7.42 -7.10 1.89
C ASN A 170 7.92 -7.26 3.32
N ILE A 171 7.47 -8.32 3.98
CA ILE A 171 7.84 -8.64 5.35
C ILE A 171 8.29 -10.09 5.38
N ASN A 172 9.54 -10.30 5.78
CA ASN A 172 10.11 -11.60 6.04
C ASN A 172 10.12 -11.83 7.55
N ILE A 173 9.24 -12.71 8.00
CA ILE A 173 9.04 -13.04 9.41
C ILE A 173 9.85 -14.30 9.69
N HIS A 174 10.85 -14.17 10.55
CA HIS A 174 11.71 -15.25 10.97
C HIS A 174 11.24 -15.82 12.31
N ALA A 175 11.49 -17.10 12.53
CA ALA A 175 11.24 -17.73 13.81
C ALA A 175 12.37 -18.72 14.07
N GLY A 176 12.99 -18.59 15.25
CA GLY A 176 14.11 -19.44 15.65
C GLY A 176 13.64 -20.58 16.55
N LYS A 177 14.30 -21.73 16.49
CA LYS A 177 14.07 -22.87 17.39
C LYS A 177 15.37 -23.64 17.61
N ILE A 178 15.35 -24.47 18.65
CA ILE A 178 16.45 -25.35 18.95
C ILE A 178 16.03 -26.81 18.89
N TYR A 179 17.03 -27.64 18.67
CA TYR A 179 16.98 -29.07 18.74
C TYR A 179 17.96 -29.53 19.80
N VAL A 180 17.59 -30.53 20.58
CA VAL A 180 18.47 -31.13 21.57
C VAL A 180 18.69 -32.59 21.21
N GLN A 181 19.95 -32.99 21.12
CA GLN A 181 20.36 -34.38 21.11
C GLN A 181 21.02 -34.69 22.45
N SER A 182 20.45 -35.64 23.19
CA SER A 182 20.88 -36.01 24.54
C SER A 182 21.06 -37.52 24.67
N PRO A 183 21.96 -38.01 25.54
CA PRO A 183 22.03 -39.42 25.92
C PRO A 183 20.87 -39.84 26.82
N TYR A 184 20.08 -38.89 27.35
CA TYR A 184 18.99 -39.15 28.27
C TYR A 184 17.66 -39.16 27.53
N ILE A 185 16.91 -40.25 27.69
CA ILE A 185 15.58 -40.48 27.10
C ILE A 185 14.50 -40.05 28.11
N HIS A 186 13.40 -39.45 27.64
CA HIS A 186 12.31 -38.91 28.49
C HIS A 186 12.81 -37.92 29.55
N TYR A 187 13.85 -37.15 29.21
CA TYR A 187 14.50 -36.21 30.10
C TYR A 187 13.99 -34.80 29.86
N ILE A 188 13.66 -34.10 30.94
CA ILE A 188 13.06 -32.76 30.88
C ILE A 188 14.16 -31.72 30.90
N TYR A 189 14.19 -30.88 29.88
CA TYR A 189 15.02 -29.69 29.84
C TYR A 189 14.14 -28.45 29.86
N GLN A 190 14.58 -27.42 30.57
CA GLN A 190 13.88 -26.15 30.70
C GLN A 190 14.65 -25.07 29.94
N ILE A 191 13.99 -24.36 29.02
CA ILE A 191 14.57 -23.25 28.27
C ILE A 191 14.28 -21.95 29.03
N TYR A 192 15.31 -21.17 29.29
CA TYR A 192 15.22 -19.86 29.93
C TYR A 192 15.81 -18.77 29.05
N ASP A 193 15.27 -17.56 29.16
CA ASP A 193 15.93 -16.35 28.66
C ASP A 193 17.00 -15.82 29.65
N GLN A 194 17.71 -14.75 29.29
CA GLN A 194 18.74 -14.15 30.17
C GLN A 194 18.17 -13.52 31.45
N GLU A 195 16.87 -13.21 31.48
CA GLU A 195 16.18 -12.65 32.64
C GLU A 195 15.74 -13.74 33.61
N ASN A 196 15.96 -15.02 33.27
CA ASN A 196 15.54 -16.22 33.99
C ASN A 196 14.02 -16.44 33.95
N ASN A 197 13.34 -15.93 32.93
CA ASN A 197 11.97 -16.33 32.63
C ASN A 197 12.00 -17.71 31.95
N LEU A 198 11.19 -18.64 32.46
CA LEU A 198 11.00 -19.94 31.83
C LEU A 198 10.19 -19.74 30.53
N ILE A 199 10.78 -20.13 29.40
CA ILE A 199 10.18 -20.04 28.08
C ILE A 199 9.36 -21.30 27.79
N GLU A 200 9.97 -22.47 27.98
CA GLU A 200 9.37 -23.75 27.62
C GLU A 200 10.06 -24.91 28.35
N GLU A 201 9.34 -26.02 28.53
CA GLU A 201 9.91 -27.31 28.88
C GLU A 201 9.86 -28.25 27.67
N ILE A 202 11.01 -28.82 27.31
CA ILE A 202 11.12 -29.82 26.24
C ILE A 202 11.50 -31.17 26.84
N ILE A 203 10.96 -32.24 26.25
CA ILE A 203 11.18 -33.61 26.75
C ILE A 203 11.79 -34.43 25.61
N THR A 204 12.91 -35.08 25.90
CA THR A 204 13.54 -35.96 24.92
C THR A 204 12.73 -37.22 24.65
N ASP A 205 12.68 -37.63 23.39
CA ASP A 205 12.00 -38.84 22.95
C ASP A 205 12.83 -40.12 23.21
N GLU A 206 12.37 -41.26 22.67
CA GLU A 206 13.05 -42.56 22.77
C GLU A 206 14.45 -42.58 22.13
N ASN A 207 14.79 -41.61 21.29
CA ASN A 207 16.09 -41.43 20.66
C ASN A 207 16.94 -40.36 21.34
N GLY A 208 16.46 -39.79 22.45
CA GLY A 208 17.13 -38.68 23.13
C GLY A 208 17.02 -37.35 22.39
N PHE A 209 16.08 -37.22 21.45
CA PHE A 209 15.88 -36.02 20.65
C PHE A 209 14.72 -35.18 21.20
N ALA A 210 14.87 -33.85 21.22
CA ALA A 210 13.80 -32.92 21.53
C ALA A 210 13.83 -31.72 20.58
N GLU A 211 12.66 -31.16 20.31
CA GLU A 211 12.46 -29.94 19.52
C GLU A 211 11.73 -28.91 20.40
N SER A 212 12.17 -27.65 20.37
CA SER A 212 11.45 -26.55 20.99
C SER A 212 10.35 -26.00 20.07
N ASN A 213 9.37 -25.32 20.67
CA ASN A 213 8.57 -24.36 19.93
C ASN A 213 9.44 -23.19 19.43
N TYR A 214 8.85 -22.32 18.62
CA TYR A 214 9.53 -21.10 18.19
C TYR A 214 9.83 -20.20 19.39
N LEU A 215 11.09 -19.83 19.50
CA LEU A 215 11.59 -18.95 20.55
C LEU A 215 11.10 -17.53 20.30
N PRO A 216 10.82 -16.78 21.38
CA PRO A 216 10.05 -15.56 21.28
C PRO A 216 10.82 -14.40 20.63
N ASN A 217 12.14 -14.31 20.82
CA ASN A 217 12.98 -13.20 20.39
C ASN A 217 14.41 -13.63 20.00
N TYR A 218 15.17 -12.75 19.32
CA TYR A 218 16.62 -12.87 19.19
C TYR A 218 17.25 -12.61 20.55
N GLY A 219 18.34 -13.31 20.84
CA GLY A 219 19.04 -13.12 22.10
C GLY A 219 19.65 -14.41 22.64
N ASN A 220 20.17 -14.30 23.85
CA ASN A 220 20.80 -15.43 24.52
C ASN A 220 19.78 -16.14 25.42
N TYR A 221 19.91 -17.45 25.45
CA TYR A 221 19.07 -18.36 26.19
C TYR A 221 19.96 -19.43 26.84
N TYR A 222 19.37 -20.19 27.75
CA TYR A 222 20.02 -21.39 28.24
C TYR A 222 19.03 -22.53 28.48
N LEU A 223 19.51 -23.74 28.23
CA LEU A 223 18.87 -24.96 28.70
C LEU A 223 19.34 -25.25 30.11
N LEU A 224 18.42 -25.60 31.00
CA LEU A 224 18.69 -26.14 32.32
C LEU A 224 18.24 -27.59 32.37
N ASN A 225 19.14 -28.49 32.76
CA ASN A 225 18.80 -29.88 32.99
C ASN A 225 18.40 -30.12 34.47
N PRO A 226 17.82 -31.28 34.82
CA PRO A 226 17.44 -31.64 36.19
C PRO A 226 18.61 -31.70 37.18
N ASN A 227 19.86 -31.78 36.70
CA ASN A 227 21.08 -31.74 37.51
C ASN A 227 21.58 -30.29 37.72
N HIS A 228 20.83 -29.28 37.28
CA HIS A 228 21.18 -27.87 37.31
C HIS A 228 22.41 -27.50 36.46
N GLU A 229 22.76 -28.31 35.46
CA GLU A 229 23.75 -27.93 34.45
C GLU A 229 23.10 -27.04 33.39
N GLN A 230 23.82 -25.98 32.99
CA GLN A 230 23.35 -24.98 32.03
C GLN A 230 24.09 -25.09 30.70
N TYR A 231 23.35 -24.97 29.60
CA TYR A 231 23.89 -24.94 28.24
C TYR A 231 23.42 -23.66 27.55
N GLN A 232 24.34 -22.73 27.35
CA GLN A 232 24.05 -21.41 26.78
C GLN A 232 23.98 -21.48 25.24
N PHE A 233 23.07 -20.74 24.64
CA PHE A 233 22.97 -20.59 23.19
C PHE A 233 22.39 -19.23 22.82
N THR A 234 22.57 -18.81 21.57
CA THR A 234 22.14 -17.48 21.09
C THR A 234 21.41 -17.62 19.77
N ILE A 235 20.18 -17.11 19.69
CA ILE A 235 19.42 -17.02 18.43
C ILE A 235 19.67 -15.65 17.80
N THR A 236 20.07 -15.67 16.54
CA THR A 236 20.33 -14.55 15.64
C THR A 236 19.72 -14.85 14.27
N GLU A 237 19.73 -13.85 13.39
CA GLU A 237 19.25 -13.99 12.00
C GLU A 237 20.00 -15.10 11.24
N ASP A 238 21.29 -15.28 11.51
CA ASP A 238 22.15 -16.23 10.81
C ASP A 238 22.07 -17.67 11.36
N ASN A 239 21.43 -17.88 12.53
CA ASN A 239 21.43 -19.18 13.22
C ASN A 239 20.06 -19.56 13.82
N LEU A 240 18.99 -19.23 13.11
CA LEU A 240 17.60 -19.50 13.52
C LEU A 240 17.33 -20.96 13.93
N ASN A 241 18.07 -21.93 13.38
CA ASN A 241 17.92 -23.35 13.73
C ASN A 241 19.25 -23.90 14.25
N GLN A 242 19.27 -24.27 15.54
CA GLN A 242 20.47 -24.77 16.21
C GLN A 242 20.26 -26.16 16.80
N LEU A 243 21.25 -27.03 16.64
CA LEU A 243 21.33 -28.31 17.33
C LEU A 243 22.29 -28.19 18.52
N ILE A 244 21.80 -28.52 19.71
CA ILE A 244 22.56 -28.59 20.95
C ILE A 244 22.81 -30.06 21.29
N ILE A 245 24.08 -30.45 21.32
CA ILE A 245 24.50 -31.81 21.63
C ILE A 245 24.96 -31.87 23.09
N ILE A 246 24.29 -32.70 23.89
CA ILE A 246 24.64 -32.95 25.29
C ILE A 246 25.34 -34.31 25.35
N ASN A 247 26.50 -34.37 25.99
CA ASN A 247 27.27 -35.60 26.13
C ASN A 247 27.25 -36.11 27.57
N ASN A 248 27.38 -37.43 27.76
CA ASN A 248 27.48 -38.03 29.08
C ASN A 248 28.76 -37.55 29.80
N ASN A 249 28.64 -37.28 31.10
CA ASN A 249 29.71 -36.76 31.96
C ASN A 249 30.96 -37.67 32.11
N GLU A 250 31.02 -38.84 31.47
CA GLU A 250 32.25 -39.66 31.40
C GLU A 250 33.25 -39.16 30.35
N ASP A 251 32.81 -38.34 29.38
CA ASP A 251 33.66 -37.74 28.34
C ASP A 251 33.89 -36.23 28.56
N LYS A 252 34.14 -35.80 29.81
CA LYS A 252 34.62 -34.44 30.09
C LYS A 252 36.07 -34.26 29.64
N LYS A 253 36.28 -34.24 28.32
CA LYS A 253 37.34 -33.52 27.63
C LYS A 253 37.02 -33.46 26.13
N GLN A 254 36.52 -32.29 25.73
CA GLN A 254 36.49 -31.69 24.40
C GLN A 254 35.11 -31.63 23.72
N GLN A 255 34.73 -30.37 23.45
CA GLN A 255 33.82 -29.85 22.42
C GLN A 255 32.34 -29.71 22.80
N GLU A 256 32.01 -28.48 23.21
CA GLU A 256 30.73 -27.84 22.89
C GLU A 256 30.74 -27.58 21.38
N GLU A 257 30.07 -28.41 20.59
CA GLU A 257 29.96 -28.22 19.15
C GLU A 257 28.52 -27.77 18.81
N ILE A 258 28.37 -26.51 18.45
CA ILE A 258 27.12 -25.94 17.94
C ILE A 258 27.19 -26.05 16.41
N ILE A 259 26.30 -26.84 15.83
CA ILE A 259 26.24 -27.04 14.37
C ILE A 259 25.00 -26.30 13.83
N PRO A 260 25.16 -25.35 12.88
CA PRO A 260 24.02 -24.77 12.18
C PRO A 260 23.28 -25.85 11.39
N VAL A 261 21.96 -25.95 11.54
CA VAL A 261 21.15 -26.90 10.76
C VAL A 261 20.64 -26.21 9.51
N GLU A 262 21.08 -26.68 8.34
CA GLU A 262 20.58 -26.22 7.04
C GLU A 262 19.29 -26.98 6.68
N ILE A 263 18.14 -26.31 6.74
CA ILE A 263 16.86 -26.92 6.34
C ILE A 263 16.72 -26.82 4.81
N VAL A 264 16.88 -27.95 4.12
CA VAL A 264 16.56 -28.05 2.69
C VAL A 264 15.04 -28.10 2.53
N ASN A 265 14.42 -26.95 2.25
CA ASN A 265 13.01 -26.88 1.87
C ASN A 265 12.80 -27.55 0.50
N SER A 266 12.39 -28.82 0.50
CA SER A 266 11.97 -29.53 -0.71
C SER A 266 10.56 -29.12 -1.15
N LYS A 267 10.41 -27.91 -1.68
CA LYS A 267 9.31 -27.51 -2.57
C LYS A 267 9.81 -26.49 -3.59
N GLN A 268 10.63 -26.93 -4.54
CA GLN A 268 10.78 -26.25 -5.82
C GLN A 268 9.61 -26.66 -6.71
N ASN A 269 8.62 -25.77 -6.86
CA ASN A 269 7.77 -25.78 -8.04
C ASN A 269 8.26 -24.66 -8.96
N GLU A 270 8.91 -25.07 -10.05
CA GLU A 270 9.27 -24.25 -11.19
C GLU A 270 8.03 -23.52 -11.74
N ILE A 271 8.08 -22.18 -11.80
CA ILE A 271 7.23 -21.42 -12.71
C ILE A 271 8.09 -21.10 -13.92
N LYS A 272 7.71 -21.69 -15.06
CA LYS A 272 8.31 -21.45 -16.37
C LYS A 272 7.93 -20.06 -16.85
N GLU A 273 8.93 -19.27 -17.23
CA GLU A 273 8.74 -18.03 -18.00
C GLU A 273 8.20 -18.38 -19.40
N GLU A 274 6.91 -18.11 -19.64
CA GLU A 274 6.37 -18.03 -21.00
C GLU A 274 6.42 -16.58 -21.49
N ASN A 275 7.23 -16.39 -22.54
CA ASN A 275 7.30 -15.17 -23.34
C ASN A 275 5.95 -14.85 -23.98
N ILE A 276 5.35 -13.70 -23.63
CA ILE A 276 4.23 -13.14 -24.38
C ILE A 276 4.68 -11.83 -25.04
N LYS A 277 4.94 -11.93 -26.36
CA LYS A 277 4.88 -10.78 -27.27
C LYS A 277 3.41 -10.42 -27.46
N ASN A 278 3.02 -9.20 -27.13
CA ASN A 278 1.73 -8.65 -27.54
C ASN A 278 1.96 -7.55 -28.57
N ASP A 279 1.64 -7.88 -29.81
CA ASP A 279 1.36 -6.94 -30.89
C ASP A 279 0.10 -6.14 -30.52
N ILE A 280 0.17 -4.81 -30.60
CA ILE A 280 -0.98 -3.93 -30.40
C ILE A 280 -1.71 -3.80 -31.74
N GLU A 281 -2.84 -4.49 -31.88
CA GLU A 281 -3.79 -4.31 -32.98
C GLU A 281 -4.93 -3.39 -32.51
N TYR A 282 -5.10 -2.24 -33.18
CA TYR A 282 -6.19 -1.30 -32.88
C TYR A 282 -7.51 -1.85 -33.44
N LEU A 283 -8.43 -2.27 -32.57
CA LEU A 283 -9.81 -2.60 -32.93
C LEU A 283 -10.73 -1.40 -32.73
N GLU A 284 -11.24 -0.83 -33.83
CA GLU A 284 -12.37 0.10 -33.81
C GLU A 284 -13.65 -0.67 -33.44
N ILE A 285 -14.13 -0.51 -32.20
CA ILE A 285 -15.43 -1.04 -31.78
C ILE A 285 -16.46 0.09 -31.80
N LYS A 286 -17.41 0.03 -32.75
CA LYS A 286 -18.63 0.85 -32.72
C LYS A 286 -19.65 0.19 -31.80
N VAL A 287 -19.82 0.72 -30.58
CA VAL A 287 -20.89 0.31 -29.66
C VAL A 287 -22.03 1.35 -29.73
N PRO A 288 -23.30 0.93 -29.86
CA PRO A 288 -24.45 1.85 -29.92
C PRO A 288 -24.71 2.49 -28.55
N ILE A 289 -24.81 3.82 -28.53
CA ILE A 289 -25.03 4.64 -27.33
C ILE A 289 -26.50 4.49 -26.90
N THR A 290 -26.76 3.93 -25.72
CA THR A 290 -28.07 4.00 -25.05
C THR A 290 -28.12 5.20 -24.10
N GLU A 291 -29.19 5.98 -24.17
CA GLU A 291 -29.37 7.36 -23.70
C GLU A 291 -29.22 7.67 -22.18
N LYS A 292 -28.61 6.83 -21.36
CA LYS A 292 -28.72 6.98 -19.89
C LYS A 292 -27.69 7.89 -19.20
N ASN A 293 -26.57 8.26 -19.83
CA ASN A 293 -25.54 9.15 -19.24
C ASN A 293 -25.12 10.31 -20.18
N ILE A 294 -26.05 10.83 -20.99
CA ILE A 294 -25.78 11.98 -21.86
C ILE A 294 -26.06 13.27 -21.08
N PHE A 295 -25.06 14.14 -20.96
CA PHE A 295 -25.24 15.56 -20.63
C PHE A 295 -26.15 16.20 -21.69
N LYS A 296 -27.46 16.23 -21.44
CA LYS A 296 -28.38 17.04 -22.21
C LYS A 296 -28.31 18.46 -21.65
N PRO A 297 -28.10 19.50 -22.47
CA PRO A 297 -28.14 20.87 -21.99
C PRO A 297 -29.53 21.12 -21.39
N TYR A 298 -29.58 21.35 -20.08
CA TYR A 298 -30.74 21.97 -19.47
C TYR A 298 -30.90 23.35 -20.12
N LYS A 299 -31.89 23.46 -21.01
CA LYS A 299 -32.42 24.76 -21.44
C LYS A 299 -33.15 25.36 -20.25
N TYR A 300 -32.47 26.09 -19.38
CA TYR A 300 -33.14 27.02 -18.46
C TYR A 300 -32.31 28.30 -18.27
N GLN A 301 -32.94 29.38 -18.74
CA GLN A 301 -32.91 30.78 -18.33
C GLN A 301 -31.60 31.36 -17.82
N GLU A 302 -31.03 32.22 -18.68
CA GLU A 302 -30.21 33.41 -18.37
C GLU A 302 -29.74 33.48 -16.91
N TYR A 303 -28.52 33.06 -16.63
CA TYR A 303 -27.50 33.81 -15.86
C TYR A 303 -26.26 32.92 -15.70
N LEU A 304 -25.09 33.53 -15.92
CA LEU A 304 -23.72 33.01 -15.70
C LEU A 304 -23.19 31.94 -16.67
N ILE A 305 -23.16 32.27 -17.97
CA ILE A 305 -22.21 31.67 -18.92
C ILE A 305 -20.92 32.52 -18.89
N PRO A 306 -19.72 31.96 -18.71
CA PRO A 306 -18.47 32.68 -18.93
C PRO A 306 -18.41 33.15 -20.38
N LYS A 307 -18.39 34.46 -20.61
CA LYS A 307 -18.39 35.02 -21.97
C LYS A 307 -16.98 34.98 -22.54
N TYR A 308 -16.81 34.29 -23.66
CA TYR A 308 -15.60 34.36 -24.49
C TYR A 308 -15.63 35.63 -25.37
N TYR A 309 -14.58 36.45 -25.34
CA TYR A 309 -14.37 37.52 -26.31
C TYR A 309 -13.11 37.26 -27.12
N GLU A 310 -13.30 36.92 -28.40
CA GLU A 310 -12.22 36.80 -29.37
C GLU A 310 -11.77 38.20 -29.82
N LYS A 311 -10.57 38.61 -29.41
CA LYS A 311 -10.01 39.93 -29.78
C LYS A 311 -9.64 39.92 -31.26
N LYS A 312 -10.53 40.37 -32.14
CA LYS A 312 -10.24 40.58 -33.57
C LYS A 312 -9.04 41.52 -33.71
N LYS A 313 -7.91 40.99 -34.20
CA LYS A 313 -6.77 41.79 -34.68
C LYS A 313 -7.28 42.71 -35.81
N LYS A 314 -7.36 44.02 -35.53
CA LYS A 314 -7.52 45.04 -36.57
C LYS A 314 -6.26 45.03 -37.43
N ARG A 315 -6.45 44.84 -38.75
CA ARG A 315 -5.46 45.21 -39.77
C ARG A 315 -5.48 46.71 -39.99
#